data_AF-A0A1M5M9C6-F1
#
_entry.id   AF-A0A1M5M9C6-F1
#
_cell.length_a   1.000
_cell.length_b   1.000
_cell.length_c   1.000
_cell.angle_alpha   90.00
_cell.angle_beta   90.00
_cell.angle_gamma   90.00
#
_symmetry.space_group_name_H-M   'P 1'
#
loop_
_entity.id
_entity.type
_entity.pdbx_description
1 polymer ?
#
loop_
_entity_poly.entity_id
_entity_poly.type
_entity_poly.pdbx_seq_one_letter_code
_entity_poly.pdbx_strand_id
1 'polypeptide(L)'
;MSRHALPGQLPPNPDPITPEWAKPIIDIVAMAKGFAGWSVVGCFFTALAVWCAGRWFDHHRLARIGVIGMVVACAGGLFYGMGYQLISSFAGG
;
A
#
# COMPACT_ATOMS: atom_id res chain seq x y z
N MET A 1 -38.02 19.17 0.25
CA MET A 1 -37.66 19.40 -1.16
C MET A 1 -37.21 18.08 -1.77
N SER A 2 -38.15 17.34 -2.38
CA SER A 2 -37.88 16.04 -3.00
C SER A 2 -37.19 16.25 -4.35
N ARG A 3 -35.97 15.74 -4.50
CA ARG A 3 -35.24 15.80 -5.78
C ARG A 3 -35.95 14.91 -6.78
N HIS A 4 -36.60 15.51 -7.77
CA HIS A 4 -37.08 14.82 -8.96
C HIS A 4 -35.85 14.27 -9.69
N ALA A 5 -35.69 12.95 -9.76
CA ALA A 5 -34.62 12.32 -10.53
C ALA A 5 -34.78 12.71 -12.01
N LEU A 6 -33.69 13.13 -12.65
CA LEU A 6 -33.69 13.45 -14.08
C LEU A 6 -33.84 12.15 -14.88
N PRO A 7 -34.64 12.11 -15.96
CA PRO A 7 -34.78 10.93 -16.80
C PRO A 7 -33.41 10.55 -17.37
N GLY A 8 -32.87 9.39 -16.95
CA GLY A 8 -31.53 8.90 -17.28
C GLY A 8 -30.58 8.76 -16.09
N GLN A 9 -30.92 9.28 -14.91
CA GLN A 9 -30.13 9.06 -13.71
C GLN A 9 -30.41 7.64 -13.17
N LEU A 10 -29.47 6.72 -13.42
CA LEU A 10 -29.47 5.40 -12.79
C LEU A 10 -29.57 5.59 -11.27
N PRO A 11 -30.40 4.76 -10.58
CA PRO A 11 -30.44 4.76 -9.12
C PRO A 11 -29.02 4.62 -8.56
N PRO A 12 -28.74 5.18 -7.37
CA PRO A 12 -27.48 4.90 -6.70
C PRO A 12 -27.22 3.40 -6.70
N ASN A 13 -26.05 2.98 -7.20
CA ASN A 13 -25.66 1.58 -7.17
C ASN A 13 -25.70 1.14 -5.69
N PRO A 14 -26.45 0.09 -5.33
CA PRO A 14 -26.48 -0.38 -3.95
C PRO A 14 -25.07 -0.67 -3.46
N ASP A 15 -24.82 -0.39 -2.17
CA ASP A 15 -23.55 -0.73 -1.55
C ASP A 15 -23.29 -2.24 -1.72
N PRO A 16 -22.07 -2.65 -2.12
CA PRO A 16 -21.76 -4.06 -2.27
C PRO A 16 -22.05 -4.84 -0.99
N ILE A 17 -23.02 -5.74 -1.02
CA ILE A 17 -23.30 -6.65 0.08
C ILE A 17 -22.24 -7.75 0.04
N THR A 18 -21.39 -7.78 1.06
CA THR A 18 -20.35 -8.79 1.18
C THR A 18 -20.98 -10.15 1.53
N PRO A 19 -20.88 -11.18 0.67
CA PRO A 19 -21.43 -12.49 0.99
C PRO A 19 -20.62 -13.17 2.10
N GLU A 20 -21.26 -14.00 2.92
CA GLU A 20 -20.63 -14.57 4.12
C GLU A 20 -19.38 -15.41 3.82
N TRP A 21 -19.36 -16.13 2.70
CA TRP A 21 -18.20 -16.90 2.24
C TRP A 21 -16.99 -16.03 1.88
N ALA A 22 -17.20 -14.74 1.56
CA ALA A 22 -16.12 -13.82 1.19
C ALA A 22 -15.44 -13.16 2.39
N LYS A 23 -16.06 -13.19 3.59
CA LYS A 23 -15.47 -12.65 4.83
C LYS A 23 -14.03 -13.13 5.08
N PRO A 24 -13.72 -14.44 5.10
CA PRO A 24 -12.35 -14.90 5.37
C PRO A 24 -11.35 -14.43 4.32
N ILE A 25 -11.76 -14.30 3.06
CA ILE A 25 -10.89 -13.80 1.97
C ILE A 25 -10.55 -12.33 2.22
N ILE A 26 -11.54 -11.53 2.58
CA ILE A 26 -11.36 -10.10 2.87
C ILE A 26 -10.48 -9.90 4.09
N ASP A 27 -10.65 -10.72 5.13
CA ASP A 27 -9.81 -10.66 6.33
C ASP A 27 -8.33 -10.97 6.01
N ILE A 28 -8.08 -11.98 5.18
CA ILE A 28 -6.71 -12.31 4.71
C ILE A 28 -6.13 -11.15 3.91
N VAL A 29 -6.90 -10.56 3.00
CA VAL A 29 -6.44 -9.42 2.18
C VAL A 29 -6.17 -8.20 3.06
N ALA A 30 -7.03 -7.91 4.03
CA ALA A 30 -6.83 -6.82 4.98
C ALA A 30 -5.57 -7.02 5.81
N MET A 31 -5.34 -8.25 6.28
CA MET A 31 -4.15 -8.62 7.02
C MET A 31 -2.88 -8.48 6.16
N ALA A 32 -2.90 -8.98 4.92
CA ALA A 32 -1.79 -8.87 3.97
C ALA A 32 -1.47 -7.40 3.65
N LYS A 33 -2.49 -6.57 3.44
CA LYS A 33 -2.33 -5.12 3.25
C LYS A 33 -1.66 -4.47 4.46
N GLY A 34 -2.08 -4.83 5.68
CA GLY A 34 -1.47 -4.35 6.91
C GLY A 34 0.01 -4.74 7.02
N PHE A 35 0.34 -6.01 6.80
CA PHE A 35 1.73 -6.50 6.83
C PHE A 35 2.60 -5.85 5.75
N ALA A 36 2.06 -5.60 4.56
CA ALA A 36 2.77 -4.88 3.51
C ALA A 36 3.09 -3.43 3.92
N GLY A 37 2.20 -2.75 4.64
CA GLY A 37 2.48 -1.42 5.18
C GLY A 37 3.60 -1.45 6.23
N TRP A 38 3.52 -2.37 7.19
CA TRP A 38 4.54 -2.54 8.22
C TRP A 38 5.90 -2.95 7.67
N SER A 39 5.93 -3.80 6.62
CA SER A 39 7.18 -4.26 6.02
C SER A 39 7.92 -3.13 5.32
N VAL A 40 7.23 -2.21 4.65
CA VAL A 40 7.86 -1.02 4.04
C VAL A 40 8.57 -0.17 5.08
N VAL A 41 7.88 0.11 6.20
CA VAL A 41 8.44 0.90 7.32
C VAL A 41 9.62 0.16 7.94
N GLY A 42 9.46 -1.12 8.24
CA GLY A 42 10.52 -1.96 8.81
C GLY A 42 11.74 -2.05 7.89
N CYS A 43 11.53 -2.17 6.58
CA CYS A 43 12.61 -2.24 5.59
C CYS A 43 13.42 -0.95 5.55
N PHE A 44 12.76 0.22 5.60
CA PHE A 44 13.43 1.52 5.65
C PHE A 44 14.33 1.66 6.88
N PHE A 45 13.80 1.40 8.08
CA PHE A 45 14.57 1.53 9.31
C PHE A 45 15.67 0.47 9.44
N THR A 46 15.43 -0.75 8.96
CA THR A 46 16.47 -1.78 8.90
C THR A 46 17.60 -1.36 7.95
N ALA A 47 17.27 -0.82 6.78
CA ALA A 47 18.26 -0.30 5.84
C ALA A 47 19.03 0.90 6.42
N LEU A 48 18.38 1.75 7.22
CA LEU A 48 19.02 2.81 7.99
C LEU A 48 20.00 2.29 9.03
N ALA A 49 19.62 1.28 9.81
CA ALA A 49 20.53 0.63 10.74
C ALA A 49 21.74 0.03 10.02
N VAL A 50 21.55 -0.65 8.89
CA VAL A 50 22.63 -1.21 8.06
C VAL A 50 23.54 -0.11 7.51
N TRP A 51 22.97 1.02 7.08
CA TRP A 51 23.75 2.17 6.63
C TRP A 51 24.61 2.76 7.74
N CYS A 52 24.01 3.02 8.91
CA CYS A 52 24.70 3.56 10.09
C CYS A 52 25.84 2.62 10.52
N ALA A 53 25.55 1.33 10.66
CA ALA A 53 26.54 0.32 11.02
C ALA A 53 27.67 0.26 9.97
N GLY A 54 27.33 0.30 8.68
CA GLY A 54 28.30 0.32 7.60
C GLY A 54 29.28 1.50 7.67
N ARG A 55 28.83 2.70 8.04
CA ARG A 55 29.74 3.85 8.22
C ARG A 55 30.51 3.80 9.53
N TRP A 56 29.88 3.28 10.59
CA TRP A 56 30.52 3.17 11.91
C TRP A 56 31.72 2.22 11.89
N PHE A 57 31.59 1.10 11.19
CA PHE A 57 32.66 0.10 11.06
C PHE A 57 33.51 0.26 9.79
N ASP A 58 33.43 1.40 9.10
CA ASP A 58 34.17 1.68 7.86
C ASP A 58 33.91 0.68 6.71
N HIS A 59 32.79 -0.03 6.77
CA HIS A 59 32.31 -0.92 5.72
C HIS A 59 31.51 -0.12 4.68
N HIS A 60 32.23 0.62 3.84
CA HIS A 60 31.64 1.43 2.76
C HIS A 60 30.69 0.64 1.84
N ARG A 61 30.96 -0.66 1.62
CA ARG A 61 30.09 -1.54 0.84
C ARG A 61 28.73 -1.77 1.54
N LEU A 62 28.73 -2.02 2.85
CA LEU A 62 27.50 -2.18 3.63
C LEU A 62 26.73 -0.87 3.73
N ALA A 63 27.43 0.25 3.91
CA ALA A 63 26.80 1.57 3.87
C ALA A 63 26.08 1.80 2.55
N ARG A 64 26.71 1.48 1.40
CA ARG A 64 26.06 1.58 0.09
C ARG A 64 24.81 0.72 -0.03
N ILE A 65 24.85 -0.53 0.47
CA ILE A 65 23.69 -1.43 0.47
C ILE A 65 22.55 -0.84 1.31
N GLY A 66 22.86 -0.26 2.47
CA GLY A 66 21.87 0.44 3.30
C GLY A 66 21.19 1.60 2.57
N VAL A 67 21.94 2.44 1.85
CA VAL A 67 21.33 3.52 1.03
C VAL A 67 20.39 2.93 -0.04
N ILE A 68 20.84 1.88 -0.74
CA ILE A 68 20.02 1.22 -1.76
C ILE A 68 18.72 0.69 -1.15
N GLY A 69 18.80 0.04 0.02
CA GLY A 69 17.64 -0.46 0.75
C GLY A 69 16.65 0.63 1.14
N MET A 70 17.13 1.81 1.56
CA MET A 70 16.25 2.96 1.84
C MET A 70 15.52 3.43 0.58
N VAL A 71 16.23 3.55 -0.56
CA VAL A 71 15.63 3.97 -1.83
C VAL A 71 14.56 2.98 -2.29
N VAL A 72 14.83 1.67 -2.16
CA VAL A 72 13.86 0.61 -2.45
C VAL A 72 12.65 0.69 -1.53
N ALA A 73 12.85 0.93 -0.23
CA ALA A 73 11.75 1.11 0.72
C ALA A 73 10.90 2.35 0.39
N CYS A 74 11.52 3.47 0.00
CA CYS A 74 10.80 4.67 -0.44
C CYS A 74 9.97 4.39 -1.70
N ALA A 75 10.55 3.75 -2.71
CA ALA A 75 9.84 3.36 -3.92
C ALA A 75 8.68 2.39 -3.60
N GLY A 76 8.92 1.40 -2.73
CA GLY A 76 7.90 0.48 -2.22
C GLY A 76 6.76 1.21 -1.50
N GLY A 77 7.06 2.21 -0.68
CA GLY A 77 6.05 3.05 -0.01
C GLY A 77 5.21 3.86 -0.99
N LEU A 78 5.82 4.42 -2.03
CA LEU A 78 5.09 5.11 -3.10
C LEU A 78 4.14 4.15 -3.83
N PHE A 79 4.60 2.96 -4.20
CA PHE A 79 3.73 1.95 -4.84
C PHE A 79 2.62 1.47 -3.91
N TYR A 80 2.91 1.29 -2.62
CA TYR A 80 1.89 0.92 -1.63
C TYR A 80 0.80 1.99 -1.50
N GLY A 81 1.19 3.28 -1.48
CA GLY A 81 0.24 4.40 -1.41
C GLY A 81 -0.58 4.61 -2.68
N MET A 82 0.05 4.50 -3.85
CA MET A 82 -0.61 4.72 -5.15
C MET A 82 -1.37 3.48 -5.66
N GLY A 83 -1.08 2.29 -5.14
CA GLY A 83 -1.62 1.04 -5.68
C GLY A 83 -3.14 1.00 -5.75
N TYR A 84 -3.83 1.51 -4.73
CA TYR A 84 -5.29 1.61 -4.74
C TYR A 84 -5.80 2.53 -5.86
N GLN A 85 -5.19 3.71 -6.01
CA GLN A 85 -5.60 4.69 -7.03
C GLN A 85 -5.41 4.12 -8.43
N LEU A 86 -4.29 3.45 -8.70
CA LEU A 86 -4.01 2.80 -9.99
C LEU A 86 -5.05 1.74 -10.33
N ILE A 87 -5.39 0.87 -9.37
CA ILE A 87 -6.41 -0.17 -9.58
C ILE A 87 -7.78 0.46 -9.83
N SER A 88 -8.16 1.47 -9.04
CA SER A 88 -9.43 2.18 -9.20
C SER A 88 -9.55 2.86 -10.57
N SER A 89 -8.47 3.45 -11.08
CA SER A 89 -8.46 4.06 -12.42
C SER A 89 -8.65 3.03 -13.54
N PHE A 90 -8.08 1.82 -13.42
CA PHE A 90 -8.29 0.76 -14.41
C PHE A 90 -9.66 0.08 -14.31
N ALA A 91 -10.26 0.05 -13.11
CA ALA A 91 -11.57 -0.53 -12.87
C ALA A 91 -12.75 0.36 -13.37
N GLY A 92 -12.47 1.50 -14.01
CA GLY A 92 -13.48 2.41 -14.52
C GLY A 92 -14.05 3.35 -13.46
N GLY A 93 -13.23 3.73 -12.47
CA GLY A 93 -13.56 4.81 -11.53
C GLY A 93 -13.93 6.12 -12.20
#